data_AF-A0A0C3MPM4-F1
#
_entry.id   AF-A0A0C3MPM4-F1
#
_cell.length_a   1.000
_cell.length_b   1.000
_cell.length_c   1.000
_cell.angle_alpha   90.00
_cell.angle_beta   90.00
_cell.angle_gamma   90.00
#
_symmetry.space_group_name_H-M   'P 1'
#
loop_
_entity.id
_entity.type
_entity.pdbx_description
1 polymer ?
#
loop_
_entity_poly.entity_id
_entity_poly.type
_entity_poly.pdbx_seq_one_letter_code
_entity_poly.pdbx_strand_id
1 'polypeptide(L)'
;MPFPTQQRTSGQERGRRAEDVASWFFRLNGFLAIPGFIVHLDSASSHQGEDGEPRIARTEADLMAVRFPFSREVVGSREMRDAQELTRLQSGDNERKPLFVLVEVKASLCKMNGPWTNQQAANMQRVLRRLGFTRDERIIHSAAAALYEHARWEGGSVLVQYICVGGQKSSELATMYDQLIQIDWRQIGEFMFERFSSHPEKTPSGLVHDQWPKFGREFGRWFVGGGKQRGQMEAGRAVERYVRDGRLQ
;
A
#
# COMPACT_ATOMS: atom_id res chain seq x y z
N MET A 1 -10.34 -32.03 -10.12
CA MET A 1 -8.98 -31.55 -9.79
C MET A 1 -8.60 -30.51 -10.85
N PRO A 2 -8.59 -29.19 -10.55
CA PRO A 2 -8.10 -28.23 -11.53
C PRO A 2 -6.58 -28.37 -11.68
N PHE A 3 -6.07 -28.19 -12.90
CA PHE A 3 -4.66 -28.32 -13.22
C PHE A 3 -3.81 -27.26 -12.49
N PRO A 4 -2.55 -27.57 -12.08
CA PRO A 4 -1.66 -26.65 -11.34
C PRO A 4 -1.47 -25.26 -12.00
N THR A 5 -1.59 -25.20 -13.33
CA THR A 5 -1.43 -23.98 -14.12
C THR A 5 -2.58 -22.98 -13.91
N GLN A 6 -3.83 -23.44 -13.77
CA GLN A 6 -5.00 -22.56 -13.55
C GLN A 6 -5.04 -21.98 -12.13
N GLN A 7 -4.55 -22.71 -11.13
CA GLN A 7 -4.41 -22.20 -9.77
C GLN A 7 -3.29 -21.15 -9.66
N ARG A 8 -2.20 -21.31 -10.43
CA ARG A 8 -1.11 -20.32 -10.48
C ARG A 8 -1.55 -19.01 -11.15
N THR A 9 -2.28 -19.08 -12.27
CA THR A 9 -2.78 -17.86 -12.95
C THR A 9 -3.82 -17.12 -12.12
N SER A 10 -4.77 -17.84 -11.49
CA SER A 10 -5.78 -17.20 -10.63
C SER A 10 -5.18 -16.53 -9.39
N GLY A 11 -4.15 -17.15 -8.77
CA GLY A 11 -3.42 -16.54 -7.65
C GLY A 11 -2.66 -15.27 -8.04
N GLN A 12 -1.99 -15.28 -9.20
CA GLN A 12 -1.27 -14.12 -9.73
C GLN A 12 -2.20 -12.96 -10.07
N GLU A 13 -3.32 -13.23 -10.73
CA GLU A 13 -4.32 -12.19 -11.03
C GLU A 13 -4.92 -11.58 -9.77
N ARG A 14 -5.15 -12.40 -8.74
CA ARG A 14 -5.64 -11.93 -7.43
C ARG A 14 -4.63 -11.01 -6.75
N GLY A 15 -3.34 -11.37 -6.80
CA GLY A 15 -2.24 -10.52 -6.30
C GLY A 15 -2.21 -9.17 -7.03
N ARG A 16 -2.22 -9.21 -8.37
CA ARG A 16 -2.23 -8.00 -9.20
C ARG A 16 -3.41 -7.07 -8.90
N ARG A 17 -4.62 -7.62 -8.71
CA ARG A 17 -5.79 -6.83 -8.32
C ARG A 17 -5.62 -6.17 -6.95
N ALA A 18 -5.01 -6.87 -6.00
CA ALA A 18 -4.72 -6.31 -4.68
C ALA A 18 -3.75 -5.13 -4.77
N GLU A 19 -2.69 -5.27 -5.56
CA GLU A 19 -1.73 -4.18 -5.81
C GLU A 19 -2.35 -2.99 -6.54
N ASP A 20 -3.20 -3.23 -7.55
CA ASP A 20 -3.93 -2.18 -8.27
C ASP A 20 -4.83 -1.36 -7.32
N VAL A 21 -5.53 -2.05 -6.40
CA VAL A 21 -6.38 -1.42 -5.37
C VAL A 21 -5.54 -0.60 -4.40
N ALA A 22 -4.48 -1.20 -3.84
CA ALA A 22 -3.60 -0.52 -2.88
C ALA A 22 -2.93 0.70 -3.51
N SER A 23 -2.36 0.56 -4.71
CA SER A 23 -1.72 1.65 -5.46
C SER A 23 -2.68 2.82 -5.68
N TRP A 24 -3.93 2.55 -6.07
CA TRP A 24 -4.92 3.61 -6.23
C TRP A 24 -5.31 4.26 -4.90
N PHE A 25 -5.48 3.48 -3.83
CA PHE A 25 -5.72 4.01 -2.49
C PHE A 25 -4.60 4.96 -2.05
N PHE A 26 -3.34 4.58 -2.13
CA PHE A 26 -2.22 5.46 -1.77
C PHE A 26 -2.16 6.71 -2.66
N ARG A 27 -2.41 6.57 -3.97
CA ARG A 27 -2.48 7.72 -4.89
C ARG A 27 -3.57 8.71 -4.48
N LEU A 28 -4.76 8.23 -4.11
CA LEU A 28 -5.85 9.11 -3.62
C LEU A 28 -5.42 9.84 -2.35
N ASN A 29 -4.59 9.23 -1.50
CA ASN A 29 -4.07 9.84 -0.27
C ASN A 29 -2.84 10.74 -0.46
N GLY A 30 -2.55 11.16 -1.70
CA GLY A 30 -1.48 12.12 -2.01
C GLY A 30 -0.07 11.53 -2.03
N PHE A 31 0.05 10.20 -2.14
CA PHE A 31 1.36 9.55 -2.27
C PHE A 31 1.88 9.58 -3.71
N LEU A 32 3.17 9.88 -3.86
CA LEU A 32 3.94 9.58 -5.06
C LEU A 32 4.61 8.22 -4.86
N ALA A 33 4.32 7.26 -5.75
CA ALA A 33 4.66 5.87 -5.52
C ALA A 33 5.39 5.21 -6.70
N ILE A 34 6.24 4.24 -6.36
CA ILE A 34 6.93 3.32 -7.26
C ILE A 34 6.41 1.91 -6.96
N PRO A 35 5.56 1.33 -7.84
CA PRO A 35 5.08 -0.04 -7.68
C PRO A 35 6.14 -1.08 -8.08
N GLY A 36 6.07 -2.28 -7.49
CA GLY A 36 6.92 -3.43 -7.86
C GLY A 36 8.41 -3.15 -7.65
N PHE A 37 8.78 -2.60 -6.49
CA PHE A 37 10.15 -2.20 -6.22
C PHE A 37 11.02 -3.43 -5.90
N ILE A 38 11.96 -3.73 -6.80
CA ILE A 38 12.86 -4.87 -6.69
C ILE A 38 14.18 -4.45 -6.02
N VAL A 39 14.58 -5.17 -4.97
CA VAL A 39 15.92 -5.08 -4.38
C VAL A 39 16.83 -6.10 -5.06
N HIS A 40 17.80 -5.59 -5.81
CA HIS A 40 18.81 -6.41 -6.49
C HIS A 40 19.91 -6.90 -5.54
N LEU A 41 20.64 -7.94 -5.97
CA LEU A 41 21.87 -8.38 -5.32
C LEU A 41 22.99 -7.35 -5.51
N ASP A 42 23.86 -7.20 -4.52
CA ASP A 42 25.03 -6.31 -4.60
C ASP A 42 26.13 -6.87 -5.55
N SER A 43 26.05 -8.15 -5.90
CA SER A 43 26.97 -8.84 -6.81
C SER A 43 26.25 -9.35 -8.06
N ALA A 44 26.98 -9.47 -9.17
CA ALA A 44 26.47 -10.02 -10.44
C ALA A 44 26.11 -11.51 -10.38
N SER A 45 26.42 -12.18 -9.27
CA SER A 45 26.14 -13.59 -9.04
C SER A 45 24.71 -13.79 -8.55
N SER A 46 23.90 -14.50 -9.34
CA SER A 46 22.60 -15.03 -8.90
C SER A 46 22.78 -15.99 -7.72
N HIS A 47 21.81 -16.04 -6.80
CA HIS A 47 21.71 -17.12 -5.83
C HIS A 47 20.67 -18.15 -6.31
N GLN A 48 20.87 -19.43 -6.04
CA GLN A 48 19.87 -20.45 -6.34
C GLN A 48 18.69 -20.31 -5.38
N GLY A 49 17.48 -20.26 -5.93
CA GLY A 49 16.25 -20.42 -5.16
C GLY A 49 16.13 -21.84 -4.60
N GLU A 50 15.18 -22.05 -3.68
CA GLU A 50 14.84 -23.39 -3.16
C GLU A 50 14.35 -24.36 -4.25
N ASP A 51 13.93 -23.82 -5.40
CA ASP A 51 13.55 -24.51 -6.63
C ASP A 51 14.75 -24.79 -7.57
N GLY A 52 15.96 -24.39 -7.19
CA GLY A 52 17.18 -24.51 -8.00
C GLY A 52 17.34 -23.43 -9.07
N GLU A 53 16.38 -22.52 -9.22
CA GLU A 53 16.40 -21.48 -10.26
C GLU A 53 17.25 -20.26 -9.83
N PRO A 54 18.09 -19.70 -10.71
CA PRO A 54 18.90 -18.53 -10.39
C PRO A 54 18.03 -17.29 -10.20
N ARG A 55 18.14 -16.67 -9.02
CA ARG A 55 17.47 -15.41 -8.67
C ARG A 55 18.48 -14.26 -8.66
N ILE A 56 18.13 -13.18 -9.36
CA ILE A 56 18.91 -11.93 -9.43
C ILE A 56 18.38 -10.84 -8.48
N ALA A 57 17.24 -11.08 -7.85
CA ALA A 57 16.59 -10.21 -6.88
C ALA A 57 16.60 -10.84 -5.49
N ARG A 58 16.88 -10.06 -4.45
CA ARG A 58 16.80 -10.50 -3.04
C ARG A 58 15.36 -10.47 -2.51
N THR A 59 14.61 -9.45 -2.87
CA THR A 59 13.23 -9.23 -2.43
C THR A 59 12.54 -8.19 -3.29
N GLU A 60 11.23 -8.07 -3.11
CA GLU A 60 10.36 -7.09 -3.74
C GLU A 60 9.52 -6.42 -2.64
N ALA A 61 9.31 -5.11 -2.76
CA ALA A 61 8.26 -4.39 -2.05
C ALA A 61 7.18 -4.03 -3.07
N ASP A 62 5.94 -4.38 -2.76
CA ASP A 62 4.82 -4.18 -3.69
C ASP A 62 4.63 -2.69 -4.00
N LEU A 63 4.83 -1.81 -3.01
CA LEU A 63 4.81 -0.35 -3.21
C LEU A 63 5.80 0.36 -2.28
N MET A 64 6.59 1.26 -2.86
CA MET A 64 7.39 2.24 -2.12
C MET A 64 6.88 3.64 -2.45
N ALA A 65 6.58 4.46 -1.44
CA ALA A 65 5.96 5.75 -1.71
C ALA A 65 6.36 6.85 -0.71
N VAL A 66 6.10 8.10 -1.09
CA VAL A 66 6.30 9.27 -0.24
C VAL A 66 5.07 10.18 -0.29
N ARG A 67 4.66 10.67 0.89
CA ARG A 67 3.67 11.74 1.05
C ARG A 67 4.35 12.97 1.64
N PHE A 68 4.30 14.07 0.91
CA PHE A 68 4.86 15.33 1.37
C PHE A 68 3.97 16.01 2.42
N PRO A 69 4.56 16.75 3.38
CA PRO A 69 3.79 17.53 4.33
C PRO A 69 2.91 18.53 3.57
N PHE A 70 1.69 18.75 4.08
CA PHE A 70 0.68 19.61 3.46
C PHE A 70 0.12 19.14 2.10
N SER A 71 0.41 17.91 1.65
CA SER A 71 -0.31 17.34 0.52
C SER A 71 -1.82 17.35 0.79
N ARG A 72 -2.57 17.95 -0.13
CA ARG A 72 -4.03 18.05 -0.10
C ARG A 72 -4.57 18.18 -1.52
N GLU A 73 -5.72 17.60 -1.74
CA GLU A 73 -6.47 17.75 -2.98
C GLU A 73 -7.69 18.65 -2.70
N VAL A 74 -7.84 19.75 -3.45
CA VAL A 74 -8.96 20.69 -3.32
C VAL A 74 -9.84 20.59 -4.55
N VAL A 75 -11.14 20.33 -4.35
CA VAL A 75 -12.14 20.27 -5.42
C VAL A 75 -13.36 21.07 -5.00
N GLY A 76 -13.84 21.98 -5.86
CA GLY A 76 -15.00 22.81 -5.54
C GLY A 76 -14.84 23.63 -4.26
N SER A 77 -13.62 24.15 -4.01
CA SER A 77 -13.25 24.89 -2.80
C SER A 77 -13.30 24.09 -1.49
N ARG A 78 -13.39 22.76 -1.56
CA ARG A 78 -13.39 21.86 -0.40
C ARG A 78 -12.18 20.95 -0.44
N GLU A 79 -11.52 20.80 0.70
CA GLU A 79 -10.43 19.83 0.86
C GLU A 79 -11.00 18.42 0.94
N MET A 80 -10.44 17.52 0.12
CA MET A 80 -10.73 16.11 0.19
C MET A 80 -10.03 15.50 1.39
N ARG A 81 -10.79 14.77 2.21
CA ARG A 81 -10.22 14.07 3.36
C ARG A 81 -9.41 12.87 2.89
N ASP A 82 -8.18 12.79 3.37
CA ASP A 82 -7.32 11.62 3.28
C ASP A 82 -7.60 10.67 4.46
N ALA A 83 -7.22 9.40 4.33
CA ALA A 83 -7.40 8.35 5.33
C ALA A 83 -6.70 8.71 6.64
N GLN A 84 -7.44 8.58 7.75
CA GLN A 84 -6.99 9.02 9.06
C GLN A 84 -5.77 8.21 9.55
N GLU A 85 -5.71 6.93 9.19
CA GLU A 85 -4.59 6.04 9.54
C GLU A 85 -3.25 6.55 9.01
N LEU A 86 -3.27 7.30 7.89
CA LEU A 86 -2.09 7.87 7.24
C LEU A 86 -1.83 9.30 7.73
N THR A 87 -2.85 10.15 7.81
CA THR A 87 -2.68 11.56 8.18
C THR A 87 -2.27 11.76 9.63
N ARG A 88 -2.72 10.89 10.55
CA ARG A 88 -2.32 10.92 11.97
C ARG A 88 -0.81 10.75 12.19
N LEU A 89 -0.11 10.16 11.22
CA LEU A 89 1.35 9.96 11.29
C LEU A 89 2.10 11.29 11.13
N GLN A 90 1.51 12.23 10.39
CA GLN A 90 2.05 13.57 10.11
C GLN A 90 1.26 14.62 10.90
N SER A 91 1.10 14.42 12.20
CA SER A 91 0.42 15.34 13.12
C SER A 91 1.34 15.76 14.27
N GLY A 92 1.06 16.89 14.92
CA GLY A 92 1.88 17.42 16.01
C GLY A 92 3.31 17.73 15.54
N ASP A 93 4.32 17.23 16.26
CA ASP A 93 5.74 17.43 15.94
C ASP A 93 6.16 16.82 14.57
N ASN A 94 5.29 16.01 13.97
CA ASN A 94 5.51 15.35 12.70
C ASN A 94 4.81 16.03 11.50
N GLU A 95 4.06 17.13 11.71
CA GLU A 95 3.28 17.81 10.67
C GLU A 95 4.11 18.25 9.45
N ARG A 96 5.38 18.62 9.69
CA ARG A 96 6.28 19.14 8.66
C ARG A 96 7.17 18.09 8.01
N LYS A 97 7.08 16.83 8.44
CA LYS A 97 7.98 15.77 7.99
C LYS A 97 7.36 15.00 6.82
N PRO A 98 8.06 14.84 5.69
CA PRO A 98 7.64 13.88 4.66
C PRO A 98 7.53 12.48 5.25
N LEU A 99 6.50 11.75 4.82
CA LEU A 99 6.25 10.37 5.22
C LEU A 99 6.63 9.44 4.08
N PHE A 100 7.71 8.69 4.27
CA PHE A 100 8.05 7.56 3.41
C PHE A 100 7.36 6.30 3.91
N VAL A 101 6.84 5.51 2.98
CA VAL A 101 6.19 4.23 3.29
C VAL A 101 6.78 3.09 2.48
N LEU A 102 6.93 1.96 3.15
CA LEU A 102 7.17 0.65 2.56
C LEU A 102 5.90 -0.15 2.72
N VAL A 103 5.27 -0.57 1.62
CA VAL A 103 3.97 -1.22 1.67
C VAL A 103 4.09 -2.63 1.12
N GLU A 104 3.61 -3.58 1.93
CA GLU A 104 3.43 -4.97 1.53
C GLU A 104 1.94 -5.24 1.34
N VAL A 105 1.60 -5.86 0.22
CA VAL A 105 0.24 -6.13 -0.22
C VAL A 105 -0.01 -7.62 -0.28
N LYS A 106 -1.11 -8.07 0.33
CA LYS A 106 -1.53 -9.47 0.32
C LYS A 106 -3.01 -9.58 0.07
N ALA A 107 -3.43 -10.37 -0.91
CA ALA A 107 -4.85 -10.50 -1.23
C ALA A 107 -5.71 -11.11 -0.09
N SER A 108 -5.09 -11.72 0.94
CA SER A 108 -5.74 -12.39 2.07
C SER A 108 -5.32 -11.79 3.42
N LEU A 109 -4.52 -12.46 4.24
CA LEU A 109 -4.10 -11.92 5.55
C LEU A 109 -2.96 -10.92 5.36
N CYS A 110 -3.00 -9.78 6.07
CA CYS A 110 -1.86 -8.88 6.20
C CYS A 110 -0.65 -9.67 6.69
N LYS A 111 0.46 -9.59 5.95
CA LYS A 111 1.69 -10.31 6.25
C LYS A 111 2.88 -9.46 5.84
N MET A 112 3.93 -9.42 6.67
CA MET A 112 5.22 -8.86 6.27
C MET A 112 6.04 -9.92 5.51
N ASN A 113 6.73 -9.52 4.44
CA ASN A 113 7.57 -10.44 3.70
C ASN A 113 8.80 -10.85 4.53
N GLY A 114 9.11 -12.14 4.61
CA GLY A 114 10.23 -12.66 5.40
C GLY A 114 11.60 -12.02 5.07
N PRO A 115 11.93 -11.74 3.79
CA PRO A 115 13.16 -11.04 3.45
C PRO A 115 13.23 -9.60 4.01
N TRP A 116 12.10 -8.93 4.24
CA TRP A 116 12.06 -7.60 4.87
C TRP A 116 12.23 -7.66 6.38
N THR A 117 11.98 -8.79 7.01
CA THR A 117 12.13 -8.97 8.46
C THR A 117 13.47 -9.62 8.85
N ASN A 118 14.19 -10.20 7.89
CA ASN A 118 15.53 -10.75 8.11
C ASN A 118 16.59 -9.64 8.23
N GLN A 119 17.02 -9.35 9.46
CA GLN A 119 18.05 -8.36 9.75
C GLN A 119 19.41 -8.71 9.12
N GLN A 120 19.77 -9.99 9.05
CA GLN A 120 21.04 -10.44 8.47
C GLN A 120 21.11 -10.18 6.96
N ALA A 121 19.96 -10.17 6.29
CA ALA A 121 19.88 -9.86 4.86
C ALA A 121 20.09 -8.37 4.57
N ALA A 122 19.91 -7.48 5.56
CA ALA A 122 20.05 -6.02 5.46
C ALA A 122 19.26 -5.38 4.30
N ASN A 123 18.11 -5.95 3.93
CA ASN A 123 17.26 -5.43 2.86
C ASN A 123 16.68 -4.05 3.23
N MET A 124 16.39 -3.82 4.51
CA MET A 124 15.84 -2.55 4.99
C MET A 124 16.80 -1.39 4.72
N GLN A 125 18.09 -1.56 5.00
CA GLN A 125 19.12 -0.55 4.72
C GLN A 125 19.19 -0.22 3.24
N ARG A 126 19.10 -1.23 2.36
CA ARG A 126 19.13 -1.03 0.90
C ARG A 126 17.96 -0.19 0.43
N VAL A 127 16.74 -0.49 0.88
CA VAL A 127 15.57 0.30 0.49
C VAL A 127 15.63 1.72 1.10
N LEU A 128 16.10 1.88 2.33
CA LEU A 128 16.28 3.20 2.95
C LEU A 128 17.29 4.07 2.17
N ARG A 129 18.39 3.49 1.69
CA ARG A 129 19.32 4.20 0.78
C ARG A 129 18.64 4.60 -0.52
N ARG A 130 17.76 3.76 -1.06
CA ARG A 130 17.01 4.06 -2.28
C ARG A 130 15.97 5.17 -2.09
N LEU A 131 15.32 5.23 -0.91
CA LEU A 131 14.46 6.35 -0.53
C LEU A 131 15.23 7.68 -0.53
N GLY A 132 16.52 7.64 -0.21
CA GLY A 132 17.45 8.73 -0.48
C GLY A 132 17.29 9.96 0.41
N PHE A 133 16.63 9.82 1.57
CA PHE A 133 16.41 10.95 2.49
C PHE A 133 17.66 11.35 3.30
N THR A 134 18.70 10.53 3.33
CA THR A 134 19.97 10.82 4.01
C THR A 134 21.14 10.07 3.37
N ARG A 135 22.36 10.60 3.55
CA ARG A 135 23.63 9.91 3.25
C ARG A 135 24.34 9.42 4.52
N ASP A 136 23.86 9.79 5.72
CA ASP A 136 24.46 9.36 6.97
C ASP A 136 24.07 7.91 7.26
N GLU A 137 25.02 7.00 7.09
CA GLU A 137 24.81 5.58 7.32
C GLU A 137 24.38 5.27 8.76
N ARG A 138 24.76 6.08 9.77
CA ARG A 138 24.31 5.85 11.14
C ARG A 138 22.79 6.03 11.26
N ILE A 139 22.24 7.01 10.54
CA ILE A 139 20.79 7.22 10.45
C ILE A 139 20.13 6.06 9.70
N ILE A 140 20.71 5.58 8.59
CA ILE A 140 20.20 4.41 7.85
C ILE A 140 20.14 3.17 8.75
N HIS A 141 21.18 2.90 9.54
CA HIS A 141 21.21 1.75 10.44
C HIS A 141 20.22 1.89 11.59
N SER A 142 20.10 3.09 12.18
CA SER A 142 19.09 3.38 13.21
C SER A 142 17.67 3.22 12.67
N ALA A 143 17.39 3.75 11.48
CA ALA A 143 16.09 3.61 10.83
C ALA A 143 15.77 2.16 10.50
N ALA A 144 16.73 1.40 9.98
CA ALA A 144 16.54 -0.01 9.71
C ALA A 144 16.21 -0.79 10.98
N ALA A 145 16.98 -0.61 12.06
CA ALA A 145 16.75 -1.27 13.34
C ALA A 145 15.34 -0.98 13.88
N ALA A 146 14.92 0.29 13.88
CA ALA A 146 13.58 0.67 14.31
C ALA A 146 12.47 0.09 13.42
N LEU A 147 12.68 0.00 12.09
CA LEU A 147 11.72 -0.66 11.20
C LEU A 147 11.66 -2.18 11.41
N TYR A 148 12.78 -2.82 11.77
CA TYR A 148 12.79 -4.24 12.10
C TYR A 148 12.10 -4.57 13.42
N GLU A 149 12.08 -3.63 14.38
CA GLU A 149 11.52 -3.84 15.72
C GLU A 149 10.09 -3.31 15.84
N HIS A 150 9.83 -2.10 15.34
CA HIS A 150 8.58 -1.38 15.54
C HIS A 150 7.78 -1.18 14.26
N ALA A 151 8.35 -1.53 13.10
CA ALA A 151 7.77 -1.21 11.79
C ALA A 151 7.64 0.31 11.51
N ARG A 152 8.31 1.16 12.30
CA ARG A 152 8.34 2.61 12.12
C ARG A 152 9.66 3.21 12.60
N TRP A 153 10.06 4.30 11.97
CA TRP A 153 11.16 5.15 12.43
C TRP A 153 10.79 6.62 12.29
N GLU A 154 11.11 7.41 13.32
CA GLU A 154 10.90 8.85 13.33
C GLU A 154 12.24 9.58 13.37
N GLY A 155 12.58 10.24 12.26
CA GLY A 155 13.74 11.11 12.17
C GLY A 155 13.42 12.55 12.53
N GLY A 156 14.47 13.38 12.60
CA GLY A 156 14.32 14.82 12.74
C GLY A 156 13.68 15.50 11.52
N SER A 157 13.91 14.96 10.31
CA SER A 157 13.46 15.57 9.05
C SER A 157 12.38 14.78 8.30
N VAL A 158 12.27 13.47 8.53
CA VAL A 158 11.36 12.57 7.79
C VAL A 158 10.82 11.48 8.70
N LEU A 159 9.75 10.83 8.26
CA LEU A 159 9.21 9.61 8.85
C LEU A 159 9.39 8.45 7.88
N VAL A 160 9.60 7.24 8.41
CA VAL A 160 9.52 6.00 7.62
C VAL A 160 8.59 5.04 8.31
N GLN A 161 7.59 4.52 7.58
CA GLN A 161 6.56 3.64 8.10
C GLN A 161 6.42 2.40 7.22
N TYR A 162 6.45 1.22 7.82
CA TYR A 162 6.02 -0.01 7.16
C TYR A 162 4.51 -0.15 7.27
N ILE A 163 3.84 -0.50 6.17
CA ILE A 163 2.39 -0.70 6.11
C ILE A 163 2.08 -2.05 5.47
N CYS A 164 1.19 -2.82 6.08
CA CYS A 164 0.62 -4.02 5.48
C CYS A 164 -0.79 -3.73 5.00
N VAL A 165 -1.10 -4.16 3.78
CA VAL A 165 -2.45 -4.10 3.22
C VAL A 165 -2.93 -5.51 2.90
N GLY A 166 -4.14 -5.85 3.30
CA GLY A 166 -4.73 -7.12 2.92
C GLY A 166 -6.24 -7.23 3.07
N GLY A 167 -6.78 -8.44 2.96
CA GLY A 167 -8.19 -8.73 3.20
C GLY A 167 -8.55 -8.80 4.68
N GLN A 168 -7.61 -9.15 5.55
CA GLN A 168 -7.80 -9.18 6.99
C GLN A 168 -6.54 -8.72 7.71
N LYS A 169 -6.69 -8.07 8.86
CA LYS A 169 -5.58 -7.72 9.75
C LYS A 169 -5.10 -8.96 10.51
N SER A 170 -3.79 -9.05 10.71
CA SER A 170 -3.16 -10.09 11.53
C SER A 170 -3.01 -9.61 12.96
N SER A 171 -3.65 -10.33 13.90
CA SER A 171 -3.45 -10.11 15.34
C SER A 171 -2.03 -10.44 15.77
N GLU A 172 -1.40 -11.44 15.13
CA GLU A 172 0.00 -11.79 15.38
C GLU A 172 0.93 -10.63 15.04
N LEU A 173 0.76 -10.00 13.87
CA LEU A 173 1.54 -8.82 13.51
C LEU A 173 1.28 -7.63 14.44
N ALA A 174 0.04 -7.45 14.88
CA ALA A 174 -0.30 -6.38 15.83
C ALA A 174 0.36 -6.57 17.21
N THR A 175 0.61 -7.82 17.60
CA THR A 175 1.34 -8.15 18.83
C THR A 175 2.86 -8.00 18.64
N MET A 176 3.38 -8.39 17.47
CA MET A 176 4.83 -8.36 17.20
C MET A 176 5.36 -6.96 16.92
N TYR A 177 4.54 -6.10 16.30
CA TYR A 177 4.95 -4.76 15.86
C TYR A 177 3.94 -3.72 16.36
N ASP A 178 4.31 -3.01 17.41
CA ASP A 178 3.46 -2.05 18.11
C ASP A 178 3.08 -0.84 17.26
N GLN A 179 3.90 -0.47 16.28
CA GLN A 179 3.65 0.67 15.39
C GLN A 179 3.34 0.27 13.94
N LEU A 180 3.12 -1.02 13.65
CA LEU A 180 2.72 -1.46 12.32
C LEU A 180 1.31 -1.00 11.99
N ILE A 181 1.13 -0.44 10.80
CA ILE A 181 -0.19 -0.11 10.26
C ILE A 181 -0.67 -1.26 9.39
N GLN A 182 -1.88 -1.74 9.67
CA GLN A 182 -2.57 -2.73 8.87
C GLN A 182 -3.87 -2.13 8.33
N ILE A 183 -4.02 -2.12 7.01
CA ILE A 183 -5.20 -1.61 6.31
C ILE A 183 -5.86 -2.79 5.59
N ASP A 184 -7.16 -2.99 5.81
CA ASP A 184 -7.90 -4.02 5.10
C ASP A 184 -8.70 -3.50 3.88
N TRP A 185 -9.12 -4.42 3.00
CA TRP A 185 -9.89 -4.09 1.80
C TRP A 185 -11.21 -3.37 2.09
N ARG A 186 -11.82 -3.64 3.25
CA ARG A 186 -13.08 -2.99 3.63
C ARG A 186 -12.82 -1.54 3.94
N GLN A 187 -11.80 -1.24 4.75
CA GLN A 187 -11.39 0.13 5.06
C GLN A 187 -11.10 0.94 3.78
N ILE A 188 -10.43 0.35 2.79
CA ILE A 188 -10.17 1.04 1.50
C ILE A 188 -11.48 1.37 0.77
N GLY A 189 -12.41 0.43 0.67
CA GLY A 189 -13.70 0.66 0.02
C GLY A 189 -14.57 1.69 0.75
N GLU A 190 -14.55 1.66 2.09
CA GLU A 190 -15.25 2.63 2.94
C GLU A 190 -14.69 4.05 2.77
N PHE A 191 -13.36 4.19 2.77
CA PHE A 191 -12.68 5.45 2.47
C PHE A 191 -13.07 5.99 1.08
N MET A 192 -13.05 5.14 0.06
CA MET A 192 -13.38 5.55 -1.30
C MET A 192 -14.85 5.97 -1.43
N PHE A 193 -15.76 5.30 -0.72
CA PHE A 193 -17.16 5.68 -0.64
C PHE A 193 -17.33 7.07 -0.02
N GLU A 194 -16.71 7.33 1.12
CA GLU A 194 -16.76 8.64 1.77
C GLU A 194 -16.20 9.74 0.87
N ARG A 195 -15.06 9.44 0.22
CA ARG A 195 -14.37 10.39 -0.65
C ARG A 195 -15.24 10.82 -1.84
N PHE A 196 -15.87 9.89 -2.55
CA PHE A 196 -16.76 10.22 -3.67
C PHE A 196 -18.13 10.74 -3.23
N SER A 197 -18.63 10.32 -2.06
CA SER A 197 -19.89 10.85 -1.52
C SER A 197 -19.78 12.32 -1.12
N SER A 198 -18.65 12.69 -0.53
CA SER A 198 -18.37 14.08 -0.11
C SER A 198 -18.01 14.99 -1.28
N HIS A 199 -17.51 14.45 -2.40
CA HIS A 199 -17.04 15.22 -3.56
C HIS A 199 -17.66 14.70 -4.87
N PRO A 200 -18.96 14.96 -5.11
CA PRO A 200 -19.64 14.54 -6.34
C PRO A 200 -19.00 15.11 -7.62
N GLU A 201 -18.21 16.18 -7.52
CA GLU A 201 -17.44 16.79 -8.61
C GLU A 201 -16.39 15.83 -9.20
N LYS A 202 -16.02 14.76 -8.48
CA LYS A 202 -15.17 13.66 -8.98
C LYS A 202 -15.91 12.69 -9.89
N THR A 203 -17.23 12.71 -9.89
CA THR A 203 -18.07 11.92 -10.78
C THR A 203 -19.20 12.80 -11.31
N PRO A 204 -18.88 13.90 -12.02
CA PRO A 204 -19.85 14.91 -12.39
C PRO A 204 -20.89 14.28 -13.32
N SER A 205 -22.17 14.50 -13.04
CA SER A 205 -23.28 13.89 -13.79
C SER A 205 -23.21 12.35 -13.90
N GLY A 206 -22.59 11.68 -12.92
CA GLY A 206 -22.39 10.23 -12.93
C GLY A 206 -21.31 9.75 -13.90
N LEU A 207 -20.50 10.65 -14.46
CA LEU A 207 -19.39 10.31 -15.33
C LEU A 207 -18.19 9.80 -14.52
N VAL A 208 -17.41 8.92 -15.14
CA VAL A 208 -16.19 8.36 -14.55
C VAL A 208 -15.02 8.80 -15.41
N HIS A 209 -13.95 9.29 -14.78
CA HIS A 209 -12.80 9.80 -15.51
C HIS A 209 -12.03 8.68 -16.22
N ASP A 210 -11.87 8.77 -17.54
CA ASP A 210 -11.18 7.76 -18.35
C ASP A 210 -9.68 7.62 -18.03
N GLN A 211 -9.07 8.69 -17.51
CA GLN A 211 -7.68 8.72 -17.09
C GLN A 211 -7.41 7.99 -15.77
N TRP A 212 -8.45 7.57 -15.04
CA TRP A 212 -8.27 6.73 -13.85
C TRP A 212 -7.75 5.35 -14.23
N PRO A 213 -6.95 4.69 -13.37
CA PRO A 213 -6.55 3.31 -13.59
C PRO A 213 -7.78 2.39 -13.65
N LYS A 214 -7.60 1.16 -14.16
CA LYS A 214 -8.69 0.19 -14.39
C LYS A 214 -9.60 0.04 -13.18
N PHE A 215 -9.04 -0.30 -12.01
CA PHE A 215 -9.82 -0.45 -10.79
C PHE A 215 -10.56 0.85 -10.43
N GLY A 216 -9.92 2.00 -10.60
CA GLY A 216 -10.54 3.28 -10.32
C GLY A 216 -11.79 3.56 -11.16
N ARG A 217 -11.73 3.22 -12.44
CA ARG A 217 -12.91 3.31 -13.32
C ARG A 217 -13.99 2.30 -12.92
N GLU A 218 -13.61 1.08 -12.58
CA GLU A 218 -14.56 0.04 -12.18
C GLU A 218 -15.29 0.41 -10.90
N PHE A 219 -14.58 0.89 -9.87
CA PHE A 219 -15.20 1.36 -8.64
C PHE A 219 -16.05 2.61 -8.89
N GLY A 220 -15.57 3.56 -9.69
CA GLY A 220 -16.35 4.73 -10.08
C GLY A 220 -17.69 4.36 -10.72
N ARG A 221 -17.67 3.42 -11.68
CA ARG A 221 -18.88 2.90 -12.35
C ARG A 221 -19.81 2.18 -11.38
N TRP A 222 -19.26 1.36 -10.49
CA TRP A 222 -20.03 0.71 -9.44
C TRP A 222 -20.70 1.74 -8.53
N PHE A 223 -19.96 2.77 -8.11
CA PHE A 223 -20.44 3.81 -7.20
C PHE A 223 -21.60 4.62 -7.80
N VAL A 224 -21.44 5.13 -9.04
CA VAL A 224 -22.49 5.89 -9.73
C VAL A 224 -23.65 5.03 -10.20
N GLY A 225 -23.42 3.74 -10.51
CA GLY A 225 -24.40 2.79 -11.02
C GLY A 225 -25.27 2.12 -9.95
N GLY A 226 -25.39 2.70 -8.76
CA GLY A 226 -26.21 2.17 -7.66
C GLY A 226 -25.44 1.85 -6.38
N GLY A 227 -24.10 1.81 -6.42
CA GLY A 227 -23.26 1.56 -5.25
C GLY A 227 -23.43 2.61 -4.16
N LYS A 228 -23.62 3.89 -4.54
CA LYS A 228 -23.90 4.99 -3.60
C LYS A 228 -25.10 4.70 -2.70
N GLN A 229 -26.18 4.14 -3.25
CA GLN A 229 -27.41 3.81 -2.52
C GLN A 229 -27.24 2.59 -1.61
N ARG A 230 -26.32 1.68 -1.94
CA ARG A 230 -26.02 0.49 -1.12
C ARG A 230 -25.20 0.82 0.13
N GLY A 231 -24.57 2.00 0.16
CA GLY A 231 -23.91 2.53 1.34
C GLY A 231 -22.46 2.08 1.53
N GLN A 232 -21.84 2.68 2.55
CA GLN A 232 -20.40 2.57 2.84
C GLN A 232 -19.94 1.13 3.11
N MET A 233 -20.65 0.39 3.96
CA MET A 233 -20.29 -1.01 4.26
C MET A 233 -20.27 -1.89 3.01
N GLU A 234 -21.19 -1.65 2.07
CA GLU A 234 -21.23 -2.41 0.83
C GLU A 234 -20.09 -2.03 -0.13
N ALA A 235 -19.61 -0.78 -0.08
CA ALA A 235 -18.40 -0.38 -0.79
C ALA A 235 -17.17 -1.13 -0.28
N GLY A 236 -17.03 -1.29 1.04
CA GLY A 236 -15.99 -2.11 1.64
C GLY A 236 -16.03 -3.57 1.13
N ARG A 237 -17.22 -4.18 1.13
CA ARG A 237 -17.42 -5.54 0.60
C ARG A 237 -17.17 -5.63 -0.90
N ALA A 238 -17.53 -4.60 -1.67
CA ALA A 238 -17.29 -4.57 -3.11
C ALA A 238 -15.79 -4.62 -3.42
N VAL A 239 -14.96 -3.85 -2.70
CA VAL A 239 -13.50 -3.89 -2.87
C VAL A 239 -12.92 -5.24 -2.47
N GLU A 240 -13.39 -5.81 -1.34
CA GLU A 240 -12.98 -7.16 -0.93
C GLU A 240 -13.32 -8.23 -1.99
N ARG A 241 -14.55 -8.19 -2.55
CA ARG A 241 -14.97 -9.06 -3.66
C ARG A 241 -14.16 -8.80 -4.93
N TYR A 242 -13.83 -7.55 -5.21
CA TYR A 242 -13.01 -7.21 -6.38
C TYR A 242 -11.65 -7.88 -6.32
N VAL A 243 -10.96 -7.77 -5.18
CA VAL A 243 -9.66 -8.41 -5.00
C VAL A 243 -9.80 -9.92 -5.18
N ARG A 244 -10.79 -10.54 -4.51
CA ARG A 244 -11.01 -11.99 -4.53
C ARG A 244 -11.39 -12.51 -5.93
N ASP A 245 -12.43 -11.94 -6.53
CA ASP A 245 -13.17 -12.50 -7.67
C ASP A 245 -13.03 -11.68 -8.95
N GLY A 246 -12.41 -10.49 -8.89
CA GLY A 246 -12.29 -9.58 -10.03
C GLY A 246 -13.56 -8.81 -10.36
N ARG A 247 -14.55 -8.81 -9.46
CA ARG A 247 -15.86 -8.16 -9.64
C ARG A 247 -16.28 -7.39 -8.40
N LEU A 248 -16.86 -6.21 -8.61
CA LEU A 248 -17.41 -5.37 -7.54
C LEU A 248 -18.86 -5.75 -7.16
N GLN A 249 -19.55 -6.53 -8.00
CA GLN A 249 -20.90 -7.03 -7.78
C GLN A 249 -20.86 -8.51 -7.41
#